data_AF-A0A947TCT9-F1
#
_entry.id   AF-A0A947TCT9-F1
#
_cell.length_a   1.000
_cell.length_b   1.000
_cell.length_c   1.000
_cell.angle_alpha   90.00
_cell.angle_beta   90.00
_cell.angle_gamma   90.00
#
_symmetry.space_group_name_H-M   'P 1'
#
loop_
_entity.id
_entity.type
_entity.pdbx_description
1 polymer ?
#
loop_
_entity_poly.entity_id
_entity_poly.type
_entity_poly.pdbx_seq_one_letter_code
_entity_poly.pdbx_strand_id
1 'polypeptide(L)'
;MAKRAREGEPIVIKKYANRRLYNTDTSSYITLEDLARMTRENIDFSVVDAKSGDDITHTILTQIIVEQESTGAQMLPVSFLRDLISMYG
;
A
#
# COMPACT_ATOMS: atom_id res chain seq x y z
N MET A 1 6.10 -22.29 -7.18
CA MET A 1 5.49 -22.54 -5.87
C MET A 1 5.59 -21.25 -5.09
N ALA A 2 4.50 -20.46 -4.98
CA ALA A 2 4.52 -19.26 -4.16
C ALA A 2 4.55 -19.67 -2.68
N LYS A 3 5.50 -19.13 -1.92
CA LYS A 3 5.63 -19.36 -0.48
C LYS A 3 4.45 -18.62 0.17
N ARG A 4 3.42 -19.35 0.64
CA ARG A 4 2.38 -18.78 1.49
C ARG A 4 3.03 -18.11 2.70
N ALA A 5 2.51 -16.95 3.10
CA ALA A 5 3.01 -16.27 4.29
C ALA A 5 2.89 -17.21 5.50
N ARG A 6 3.91 -17.25 6.36
CA ARG A 6 3.82 -17.97 7.64
C ARG A 6 2.85 -17.21 8.54
N GLU A 7 2.16 -17.91 9.45
CA GLU A 7 1.31 -17.25 10.45
C GLU A 7 2.10 -16.15 11.17
N GLY A 8 1.62 -14.91 11.07
CA GLY A 8 2.25 -13.72 11.65
C GLY A 8 3.24 -12.95 10.77
N GLU A 9 3.52 -13.39 9.54
CA GLU A 9 4.33 -12.62 8.58
C GLU A 9 3.44 -11.77 7.66
N PRO A 10 3.79 -10.49 7.38
CA PRO A 10 3.04 -9.65 6.47
C PRO A 10 3.03 -10.22 5.04
N ILE A 11 1.90 -10.10 4.35
CA ILE A 11 1.77 -10.52 2.95
C ILE A 11 2.71 -9.68 2.08
N VAL A 12 3.52 -10.34 1.25
CA VAL A 12 4.41 -9.63 0.33
C VAL A 12 3.67 -9.31 -0.95
N ILE A 13 3.65 -8.02 -1.30
CA ILE A 13 3.12 -7.51 -2.55
C ILE A 13 4.30 -7.06 -3.41
N LYS A 14 4.46 -7.65 -4.59
CA LYS A 14 5.49 -7.26 -5.54
C LYS A 14 4.96 -6.20 -6.47
N LYS A 15 5.61 -5.04 -6.48
CA LYS A 15 5.31 -3.96 -7.41
C LYS A 15 6.18 -4.09 -8.66
N TYR A 16 5.54 -4.31 -9.79
CA TYR A 16 6.20 -4.34 -11.09
C TYR A 16 6.06 -2.97 -11.79
N ALA A 17 6.83 -2.77 -12.86
CA ALA A 17 6.65 -1.64 -13.76
C ALA A 17 5.20 -1.59 -14.31
N ASN A 18 4.76 -0.42 -14.79
CA ASN A 18 3.40 -0.18 -15.34
C ASN A 18 2.25 -0.37 -14.32
N ARG A 19 2.42 0.14 -13.08
CA ARG A 19 1.42 0.14 -11.99
C ARG A 19 0.92 -1.23 -11.51
N ARG A 20 1.47 -2.36 -11.98
CA ARG A 20 1.02 -3.71 -11.58
C ARG A 20 1.49 -4.10 -10.18
N LEU A 21 0.56 -4.53 -9.34
CA LEU A 21 0.83 -5.09 -8.01
C LEU A 21 0.50 -6.59 -8.03
N TYR A 22 1.38 -7.43 -7.52
CA TYR A 22 1.22 -8.87 -7.48
C TYR A 22 1.23 -9.36 -6.04
N ASN A 23 0.12 -9.95 -5.60
CA ASN A 23 0.01 -10.56 -4.28
C ASN A 23 0.65 -11.94 -4.31
N THR A 24 1.70 -12.17 -3.52
CA THR A 24 2.39 -13.46 -3.52
C THR A 24 1.64 -14.56 -2.78
N ASP A 25 0.69 -14.21 -1.91
CA ASP A 25 -0.10 -15.20 -1.16
C ASP A 25 -1.23 -15.79 -2.02
N THR A 26 -2.02 -14.92 -2.67
CA THR A 26 -3.08 -15.33 -3.60
C THR A 26 -2.56 -15.67 -5.00
N SER A 27 -1.30 -15.35 -5.28
CA SER A 27 -0.66 -15.52 -6.59
C SER A 27 -1.39 -14.78 -7.74
N SER A 28 -1.98 -13.62 -7.45
CA SER A 28 -2.80 -12.85 -8.38
C SER A 28 -2.37 -11.38 -8.47
N TYR A 29 -2.71 -10.73 -9.60
CA TYR A 29 -2.59 -9.27 -9.69
C TYR A 29 -3.71 -8.60 -8.91
N ILE A 30 -3.37 -7.51 -8.24
CA ILE A 30 -4.29 -6.69 -7.44
C ILE A 30 -4.10 -5.21 -7.77
N THR A 31 -5.00 -4.39 -7.28
CA THR A 31 -5.02 -2.93 -7.47
C THR A 31 -4.64 -2.19 -6.19
N LEU A 32 -4.50 -0.86 -6.28
CA LEU A 32 -4.36 -0.02 -5.07
C LEU A 32 -5.64 -0.01 -4.23
N GLU A 33 -6.80 -0.19 -4.84
CA GLU A 33 -8.08 -0.32 -4.12
C GLU A 33 -8.12 -1.61 -3.29
N ASP A 34 -7.59 -2.71 -3.83
CA ASP A 34 -7.46 -3.95 -3.06
C ASP A 34 -6.54 -3.78 -1.86
N LEU A 35 -5.41 -3.07 -2.01
CA LEU A 35 -4.53 -2.74 -0.88
C LEU A 35 -5.22 -1.85 0.14
N ALA A 36 -5.97 -0.84 -0.30
CA ALA A 36 -6.76 0.00 0.59
C ALA A 36 -7.81 -0.81 1.38
N ARG A 37 -8.41 -1.84 0.75
CA ARG A 37 -9.30 -2.78 1.42
C ARG A 37 -8.53 -3.62 2.45
N MET A 38 -7.38 -4.18 2.08
CA MET A 38 -6.53 -4.93 3.01
C MET A 38 -6.14 -4.10 4.25
N THR A 39 -5.78 -2.83 4.08
CA THR A 39 -5.51 -1.91 5.20
C THR A 39 -6.74 -1.77 6.11
N ARG A 40 -7.94 -1.58 5.54
CA ARG A 40 -9.19 -1.45 6.32
C ARG A 40 -9.57 -2.73 7.06
N GLU A 41 -9.19 -3.88 6.52
CA GLU A 41 -9.41 -5.20 7.11
C GLU A 41 -8.32 -5.59 8.13
N ASN A 42 -7.37 -4.69 8.43
CA ASN A 42 -6.20 -4.95 9.28
C ASN A 42 -5.36 -6.16 8.79
N ILE A 43 -5.27 -6.33 7.48
CA ILE A 43 -4.40 -7.33 6.86
C ILE A 43 -3.04 -6.68 6.63
N ASP A 44 -2.04 -7.15 7.36
CA ASP A 44 -0.67 -6.66 7.24
C ASP A 44 -0.04 -7.09 5.91
N PHE A 45 0.56 -6.12 5.21
CA PHE A 45 1.30 -6.35 3.99
C PHE A 45 2.53 -5.45 3.90
N SER A 46 3.53 -5.89 3.15
CA SER A 46 4.64 -5.08 2.69
C SER A 46 4.65 -5.02 1.17
N VAL A 47 5.09 -3.90 0.61
CA VAL A 47 5.22 -3.73 -0.84
C VAL A 47 6.70 -3.59 -1.19
N VAL A 48 7.16 -4.48 -2.05
CA VAL A 48 8.55 -4.53 -2.51
C VAL A 48 8.61 -4.26 -4.00
N ASP A 49 9.50 -3.37 -4.43
CA ASP A 49 9.77 -3.17 -5.86
C ASP A 49 10.40 -4.44 -6.45
N ALA A 50 9.76 -5.00 -7.48
CA ALA A 50 10.17 -6.28 -8.05
C ALA A 50 11.50 -6.20 -8.83
N LYS A 51 11.95 -4.99 -9.19
CA LYS A 51 13.19 -4.75 -9.93
C LYS A 51 14.35 -4.46 -8.98
N SER A 52 14.19 -3.58 -8.00
CA SER A 52 15.27 -3.20 -7.08
C SER A 52 15.28 -4.03 -5.79
N GLY A 53 14.14 -4.56 -5.37
CA GLY A 53 13.99 -5.23 -4.07
C GLY A 53 13.77 -4.25 -2.91
N ASP A 54 13.62 -2.96 -3.18
CA ASP A 54 13.41 -1.95 -2.15
C ASP A 54 12.01 -2.08 -1.52
N ASP A 55 11.94 -1.84 -0.20
CA ASP A 55 10.67 -1.67 0.49
C ASP A 55 10.09 -0.29 0.14
N ILE A 56 8.95 -0.32 -0.54
CA ILE A 56 8.20 0.86 -0.97
C ILE A 56 6.82 0.93 -0.31
N THR A 57 6.62 0.21 0.79
CA THR A 57 5.35 0.12 1.52
C THR A 57 4.83 1.51 1.88
N HIS A 58 5.70 2.35 2.45
CA HIS A 58 5.36 3.74 2.80
C HIS A 58 4.87 4.52 1.58
N THR A 59 5.61 4.48 0.47
CA THR A 59 5.24 5.18 -0.77
C THR A 59 3.88 4.75 -1.30
N ILE A 60 3.58 3.45 -1.26
CA ILE A 60 2.30 2.91 -1.73
C ILE A 60 1.15 3.30 -0.81
N LEU A 61 1.34 3.27 0.51
CA LEU A 61 0.34 3.76 1.47
C LEU A 61 0.06 5.25 1.28
N THR A 62 1.09 6.08 1.09
CA THR A 62 0.91 7.50 0.76
C THR A 62 0.14 7.68 -0.55
N GLN A 63 0.45 6.89 -1.58
CA GLN A 63 -0.27 6.95 -2.85
C GLN A 63 -1.76 6.60 -2.68
N ILE A 64 -2.09 5.57 -1.90
CA ILE A 64 -3.47 5.19 -1.60
C ILE A 64 -4.22 6.38 -0.97
N ILE A 65 -3.62 7.05 0.03
CA ILE A 65 -4.24 8.21 0.69
C ILE A 65 -4.54 9.32 -0.31
N VAL A 66 -3.57 9.68 -1.16
CA VAL A 66 -3.74 10.74 -2.16
C VAL A 66 -4.81 10.38 -3.19
N GLU A 67 -4.85 9.14 -3.68
CA GLU A 67 -5.87 8.70 -4.63
C GLU A 67 -7.27 8.77 -4.00
N GLN A 68 -7.46 8.33 -2.74
CA GLN A 68 -8.75 8.41 -2.04
C GLN A 68 -9.25 9.85 -1.90
N GLU A 69 -8.40 10.77 -1.45
CA GLU A 69 -8.74 12.20 -1.33
C GLU A 69 -9.09 12.83 -2.69
N SER A 70 -8.46 12.37 -3.78
CA SER A 70 -8.76 12.86 -5.14
C SER A 70 -10.08 12.35 -5.72
N THR A 71 -10.64 11.26 -5.19
CA THR A 71 -11.84 10.61 -5.76
C THR A 71 -13.15 11.24 -5.24
N GLY A 72 -13.05 12.32 -4.45
CA GLY A 72 -14.18 13.19 -4.07
C GLY A 72 -14.69 13.03 -2.63
N ALA A 73 -14.12 12.13 -1.84
CA ALA A 73 -14.33 12.06 -0.40
C ALA A 73 -13.11 12.65 0.30
N GLN A 74 -13.04 13.99 0.36
CA GLN A 74 -11.99 14.68 1.12
C GLN A 74 -12.27 14.47 2.62
N MET A 75 -11.75 13.37 3.16
CA MET A 75 -12.02 12.93 4.52
C MET A 75 -11.01 13.54 5.50
N LEU A 76 -9.83 13.94 5.01
CA LEU A 76 -8.78 14.51 5.84
C LEU A 76 -9.02 16.01 6.11
N PRO A 77 -9.15 16.43 7.39
CA PRO A 77 -9.24 17.85 7.73
C PRO A 77 -7.96 18.60 7.35
N VAL A 78 -8.11 19.85 6.89
CA VAL A 78 -6.96 20.71 6.55
C VAL A 78 -5.99 20.89 7.73
N SER A 79 -6.50 20.94 8.96
CA SER A 79 -5.66 20.99 10.17
C SER A 79 -4.74 19.78 10.28
N PHE A 80 -5.27 18.57 10.04
CA PHE A 80 -4.48 17.35 10.07
C PHE A 80 -3.40 17.32 8.98
N LEU A 81 -3.70 17.83 7.78
CA LEU A 81 -2.71 17.96 6.72
C LEU A 81 -1.58 18.93 7.11
N ARG A 82 -1.90 20.04 7.78
CA ARG A 82 -0.88 20.97 8.30
C ARG A 82 -0.03 20.34 9.40
N ASP A 83 -0.65 19.56 10.29
CA ASP A 83 0.06 18.83 11.34
C ASP A 83 1.01 17.79 10.73
N LEU A 84 0.57 17.04 9.72
CA LEU A 84 1.44 16.10 9.00
C LEU A 84 2.64 16.80 8.35
N ILE A 85 2.44 17.98 7.74
CA ILE A 85 3.53 18.75 7.14
C ILE A 85 4.49 19.29 8.21
N SER A 86 3.97 19.77 9.34
CA SER A 86 4.80 20.34 10.41
C SER A 86 5.69 19.31 11.10
N MET A 87 5.34 18.02 11.04
CA MET A 87 6.18 16.92 11.54
C MET A 87 7.50 16.72 10.77
N TYR A 88 7.63 17.27 9.56
CA TYR A 88 8.85 17.20 8.75
C TYR A 88 9.76 18.45 8.87
N GLY A 89 9.36 19.42 9.71
CA GLY A 89 10.07 20.68 9.94
C GLY A 89 10.96 20.69 11.18
#